data_AF-A0A1A8JDZ6-F1
#
_entry.id   AF-A0A1A8JDZ6-F1
#
_cell.length_a   1.000
_cell.length_b   1.000
_cell.length_c   1.000
_cell.angle_alpha   90.00
_cell.angle_beta   90.00
_cell.angle_gamma   90.00
#
_symmetry.space_group_name_H-M   'P 1'
#
loop_
_entity.id
_entity.type
_entity.pdbx_description
1 polymer ?
#
loop_
_entity_poly.entity_id
_entity_poly.type
_entity_poly.pdbx_seq_one_letter_code
_entity_poly.pdbx_strand_id
1 'polypeptide(L)'
;TAVVTQTKAALWTDSRYWVQAERQMDCNWELETDVSISSLAEWLISEVPPGGNIGFDPFLFSLETQERYAISLESSSRSLKSIPINLVDQVWKDRPSLQPDSLTRLPDRVIQRSWQLKVEHIRSLMRDNPYKPTALLLSALDETAWIFNLR
;
A
#
# COMPACT_ATOMS: atom_id res chain seq x y z
N THR A 1 -0.41 -4.00 9.30
CA THR A 1 0.92 -4.18 8.66
C THR A 1 1.62 -5.35 9.31
N ALA A 2 2.20 -6.25 8.53
CA ALA A 2 2.99 -7.37 9.07
C ALA A 2 4.49 -7.10 8.86
N VAL A 3 5.31 -7.44 9.86
CA VAL A 3 6.77 -7.37 9.79
C VAL A 3 7.34 -8.71 10.26
N VAL A 4 8.33 -9.22 9.55
CA VAL A 4 8.97 -10.50 9.85
C VAL A 4 10.48 -10.30 9.86
N THR A 5 11.13 -10.75 10.94
CA THR A 5 12.59 -10.85 11.05
C THR A 5 13.01 -12.31 11.05
N GLN A 6 14.30 -12.58 11.27
CA GLN A 6 14.78 -13.96 11.37
C GLN A 6 14.24 -14.71 12.60
N THR A 7 13.84 -13.96 13.64
CA THR A 7 13.49 -14.53 14.95
C THR A 7 12.09 -14.19 15.42
N LYS A 8 11.42 -13.20 14.82
CA LYS A 8 10.09 -12.73 15.23
C LYS A 8 9.19 -12.38 14.06
N ALA A 9 7.89 -12.39 14.32
CA ALA A 9 6.87 -11.85 13.45
C ALA A 9 5.88 -11.01 14.26
N ALA A 10 5.49 -9.85 13.73
CA ALA A 10 4.56 -8.95 14.40
C ALA A 10 3.52 -8.38 13.42
N LEU A 11 2.30 -8.18 13.92
CA LEU A 11 1.16 -7.64 13.18
C LEU A 11 0.61 -6.39 13.87
N TRP A 12 0.66 -5.26 13.18
CA TRP A 12 0.01 -4.02 13.56
C TRP A 12 -1.40 -3.96 13.00
N THR A 13 -2.40 -3.78 13.85
CA THR A 13 -3.79 -3.57 13.42
C THR A 13 -4.59 -2.72 14.41
N ASP A 14 -5.65 -2.08 13.92
CA ASP A 14 -6.50 -1.25 14.75
C ASP A 14 -7.53 -2.06 15.55
N SER A 15 -8.23 -1.37 16.46
CA SER A 15 -9.14 -2.00 17.44
C SER A 15 -10.30 -2.78 16.86
N ARG A 16 -10.65 -2.56 15.58
CA ARG A 16 -11.67 -3.38 14.89
C ARG A 16 -11.26 -4.84 14.78
N TYR A 17 -9.95 -5.13 14.83
CA TYR A 17 -9.42 -6.45 14.52
C TYR A 17 -8.69 -7.14 15.67
N TRP A 18 -8.53 -6.53 16.86
CA TRP A 18 -7.74 -7.14 17.94
C TRP A 18 -8.18 -8.57 18.30
N VAL A 19 -9.47 -8.75 18.61
CA VAL A 19 -10.03 -10.07 18.95
C VAL A 19 -9.92 -11.05 17.79
N GLN A 20 -10.05 -10.57 16.55
CA GLN A 20 -9.91 -11.41 15.37
C GLN A 20 -8.46 -11.83 15.16
N ALA A 21 -7.51 -10.91 15.32
CA ALA A 21 -6.09 -11.14 15.16
C ALA A 21 -5.60 -12.19 16.17
N GLU A 22 -5.95 -12.06 17.45
CA GLU A 22 -5.61 -13.05 18.48
C GLU A 22 -6.17 -14.45 18.18
N ARG A 23 -7.34 -14.53 17.53
CA ARG A 23 -7.95 -15.82 17.16
C ARG A 23 -7.37 -16.45 15.90
N GLN A 24 -6.84 -15.65 14.98
CA GLN A 24 -6.39 -16.10 13.66
C GLN A 24 -4.87 -16.27 13.57
N MET A 25 -4.11 -15.59 14.43
CA MET A 25 -2.66 -15.75 14.53
C MET A 25 -2.31 -16.93 15.42
N ASP A 26 -1.20 -17.61 15.10
CA ASP A 26 -0.60 -18.60 15.99
C ASP A 26 0.36 -17.93 17.00
N CYS A 27 1.02 -18.73 17.83
CA CYS A 27 1.94 -18.23 18.86
C CYS A 27 3.25 -17.64 18.33
N ASN A 28 3.50 -17.68 17.01
CA ASN A 28 4.71 -17.10 16.42
C ASN A 28 4.57 -15.60 16.15
N TRP A 29 3.36 -15.04 16.30
CA TRP A 29 3.05 -13.64 16.01
C TRP A 29 2.80 -12.82 17.27
N GLU A 30 3.35 -11.62 17.29
CA GLU A 30 3.06 -10.57 18.28
C GLU A 30 1.98 -9.62 17.72
N LEU A 31 0.94 -9.32 18.50
CA LEU A 31 -0.07 -8.32 18.15
C LEU A 31 0.34 -6.94 18.65
N GLU A 32 0.44 -5.99 17.74
CA GLU A 32 0.76 -4.59 18.04
C GLU A 32 -0.47 -3.70 17.81
N THR A 33 -0.90 -3.01 18.87
CA THR A 33 -2.16 -2.23 18.86
C THR A 33 -1.97 -0.76 18.47
N ASP A 34 -0.74 -0.23 18.57
CA ASP A 34 -0.42 1.12 18.12
C ASP A 34 -0.01 1.11 16.65
N VAL A 35 -0.95 1.40 15.76
CA VAL A 35 -0.72 1.42 14.30
C VAL A 35 0.10 2.62 13.79
N SER A 36 0.73 3.39 14.69
CA SER A 36 1.58 4.51 14.32
C SER A 36 2.85 4.05 13.59
N ILE A 37 3.36 4.90 12.69
CA ILE A 37 4.65 4.68 12.01
C ILE A 37 5.80 4.62 13.03
N SER A 38 5.73 5.42 14.09
CA SER A 38 6.73 5.45 15.16
C SER A 38 6.81 4.12 15.89
N SER A 39 5.67 3.53 16.28
CA SER A 39 5.65 2.21 16.94
C SER A 39 6.35 1.14 16.10
N LEU A 40 6.00 1.03 14.82
CA LEU A 40 6.62 0.04 13.94
C LEU A 40 8.11 0.33 13.72
N ALA A 41 8.50 1.60 13.57
CA ALA A 41 9.91 1.98 13.43
C ALA A 41 10.73 1.67 14.69
N GLU A 42 10.20 1.93 15.88
CA GLU A 42 10.83 1.59 17.15
C GLU A 42 11.02 0.08 17.30
N TRP A 43 10.01 -0.71 16.94
CA TRP A 43 10.11 -2.17 16.91
C TRP A 43 11.18 -2.65 15.92
N LEU A 44 11.25 -2.06 14.72
CA LEU A 44 12.32 -2.37 13.76
C LEU A 44 13.71 -2.04 14.32
N ILE A 45 13.84 -0.94 15.07
CA ILE A 45 15.09 -0.55 15.71
C ILE A 45 15.46 -1.52 16.84
N SER A 46 14.50 -2.05 17.61
CA SER A 46 14.78 -3.04 18.65
C SER A 46 15.14 -4.41 18.07
N GLU A 47 14.55 -4.81 16.95
CA GLU A 47 14.70 -6.16 16.40
C GLU A 47 15.79 -6.29 15.31
N VAL A 48 16.09 -5.22 14.58
CA VAL A 48 17.10 -5.24 13.51
C VAL A 48 18.40 -4.60 14.02
N PRO A 49 19.54 -5.31 13.98
CA PRO A 49 20.82 -4.76 14.46
C PRO A 49 21.28 -3.58 13.59
N PRO A 50 22.13 -2.67 14.13
CA PRO A 50 22.79 -1.64 13.35
C PRO A 50 23.54 -2.23 12.14
N GLY A 51 23.45 -1.57 10.99
CA GLY A 51 23.93 -2.05 9.70
C GLY A 51 22.99 -3.02 8.98
N GLY A 52 21.86 -3.40 9.61
CA GLY A 52 20.86 -4.29 9.03
C GLY A 52 20.05 -3.64 7.89
N ASN A 53 19.51 -4.50 7.03
CA ASN A 53 18.65 -4.11 5.91
C ASN A 53 17.20 -4.49 6.22
N ILE A 54 16.27 -3.57 5.96
CA ILE A 54 14.83 -3.75 6.11
C ILE A 54 14.23 -3.71 4.70
N GLY A 55 13.72 -4.84 4.24
CA GLY A 55 13.14 -4.98 2.91
C GLY A 55 11.65 -4.62 2.88
N PHE A 56 11.20 -3.97 1.81
CA PHE A 56 9.76 -3.78 1.53
C PHE A 56 9.46 -3.92 0.04
N ASP A 57 8.23 -4.32 -0.29
CA ASP A 57 7.74 -4.34 -1.66
C ASP A 57 7.32 -2.92 -2.08
N PRO A 58 7.97 -2.29 -3.07
CA PRO A 58 7.67 -0.92 -3.48
C PRO A 58 6.26 -0.72 -4.05
N PHE A 59 5.59 -1.79 -4.50
CA PHE A 59 4.24 -1.70 -5.02
C PHE A 59 3.15 -1.75 -3.93
N LEU A 60 3.54 -2.05 -2.68
CA LEU A 60 2.62 -2.12 -1.53
C LEU A 60 2.73 -0.91 -0.59
N PHE A 61 3.60 0.05 -0.90
CA PHE A 61 3.86 1.24 -0.08
C PHE A 61 3.58 2.51 -0.88
N SER A 62 2.86 3.46 -0.27
CA SER A 62 2.85 4.84 -0.75
C SER A 62 4.20 5.51 -0.53
N LEU A 63 4.56 6.44 -1.43
CA LEU A 63 5.79 7.25 -1.31
C LEU A 63 5.87 7.95 0.05
N GLU A 64 4.77 8.57 0.51
CA GLU A 64 4.71 9.22 1.81
C GLU A 64 5.04 8.26 2.97
N THR A 65 4.52 7.04 2.93
CA THR A 65 4.76 6.04 3.98
C THR A 65 6.22 5.59 3.97
N GLN A 66 6.80 5.36 2.79
CA GLN A 66 8.20 5.02 2.63
C GLN A 66 9.12 6.14 3.13
N GLU A 67 8.82 7.40 2.81
CA GLU A 67 9.56 8.57 3.30
C GLU A 67 9.51 8.68 4.82
N ARG A 68 8.32 8.54 5.42
CA ARG A 68 8.16 8.58 6.88
C ARG A 68 8.96 7.48 7.58
N TYR A 69 8.94 6.24 7.07
CA TYR A 69 9.79 5.18 7.63
C TYR A 69 11.28 5.46 7.44
N ALA A 70 11.68 6.00 6.29
CA ALA A 70 13.07 6.35 6.04
C ALA A 70 13.57 7.40 7.05
N ILE A 71 12.76 8.43 7.32
CA ILE A 71 13.06 9.46 8.34
C ILE A 71 13.16 8.84 9.73
N SER A 72 12.18 8.00 10.13
CA SER A 72 12.21 7.35 11.44
C SER A 72 13.40 6.41 11.66
N LEU A 73 13.98 5.87 10.58
CA LEU A 73 15.12 4.96 10.62
C LEU A 73 16.47 5.65 10.39
N GLU A 74 16.51 6.92 9.98
CA GLU A 74 17.73 7.61 9.51
C GLU A 74 18.86 7.60 10.54
N SER A 75 18.55 7.91 11.81
CA SER A 75 19.53 7.98 12.90
C SER A 75 19.95 6.61 13.44
N SER A 76 19.32 5.53 12.97
CA SER A 76 19.45 4.20 13.55
C SER A 76 20.53 3.35 12.88
N SER A 77 21.18 3.81 11.82
CA SER A 77 22.11 2.97 11.01
C SER A 77 21.45 1.70 10.42
N ARG A 78 20.13 1.66 10.24
CA ARG A 78 19.45 0.64 9.44
C ARG A 78 19.12 1.20 8.06
N SER A 79 19.05 0.33 7.05
CA SER A 79 18.73 0.77 5.70
C SER A 79 17.41 0.17 5.21
N LEU A 80 16.49 1.04 4.78
CA LEU A 80 15.25 0.63 4.13
C LEU A 80 15.53 0.35 2.65
N LYS A 81 15.17 -0.85 2.16
CA LYS A 81 15.50 -1.34 0.83
C LYS A 81 14.24 -1.78 0.09
N SER A 82 14.05 -1.20 -1.09
CA SER A 82 13.02 -1.65 -2.03
C SER A 82 13.42 -3.00 -2.62
N ILE A 83 12.51 -3.98 -2.54
CA ILE A 83 12.63 -5.32 -3.11
C ILE A 83 11.43 -5.52 -4.03
N PRO A 84 11.55 -5.31 -5.35
CA PRO A 84 10.43 -5.39 -6.30
C PRO A 84 9.81 -6.79 -6.44
N ILE A 85 10.53 -7.82 -6.01
CA ILE A 85 10.03 -9.20 -6.02
C ILE A 85 9.36 -9.44 -4.67
N ASN A 86 8.04 -9.70 -4.69
CA ASN A 86 7.32 -10.04 -3.47
C ASN A 86 7.78 -11.41 -2.93
N LEU A 87 8.34 -11.42 -1.72
CA LEU A 87 8.92 -12.62 -1.12
C LEU A 87 7.87 -13.63 -0.65
N VAL A 88 6.65 -13.18 -0.35
CA VAL A 88 5.53 -14.08 0.00
C VAL A 88 5.09 -14.86 -1.24
N ASP A 89 5.00 -14.18 -2.39
CA ASP A 89 4.64 -14.82 -3.65
C ASP A 89 5.61 -15.94 -4.06
N GLN A 90 6.89 -15.86 -3.66
CA GLN A 90 7.89 -16.90 -3.94
C GLN A 90 7.65 -18.22 -3.19
N VAL A 91 6.96 -18.16 -2.05
CA VAL A 91 6.68 -19.34 -1.20
C VAL A 91 5.20 -19.77 -1.24
N TRP A 92 4.33 -18.96 -1.85
CA TRP A 92 2.90 -19.22 -1.95
C TRP A 92 2.56 -20.16 -3.13
N LYS A 93 2.72 -21.47 -2.90
CA LYS A 93 2.52 -22.52 -3.93
C LYS A 93 1.11 -22.55 -4.53
N ASP A 94 0.09 -22.40 -3.69
CA ASP A 94 -1.32 -22.48 -4.08
C ASP A 94 -1.95 -21.09 -4.21
N ARG A 95 -1.20 -20.11 -4.71
CA ARG A 95 -1.72 -18.75 -4.94
C ARG A 95 -2.90 -18.82 -5.92
N PRO A 96 -4.10 -18.36 -5.53
CA PRO A 96 -5.24 -18.33 -6.44
C PRO A 96 -4.92 -17.48 -7.67
N SER A 97 -5.34 -17.95 -8.84
CA SER A 97 -5.24 -17.14 -10.05
C SER A 97 -6.16 -15.92 -9.93
N LEU A 98 -5.72 -14.79 -10.46
CA LEU A 98 -6.60 -13.65 -10.69
C LEU A 98 -7.74 -14.11 -11.62
N GLN A 99 -8.98 -13.99 -11.16
CA GLN A 99 -10.14 -14.29 -11.99
C GLN A 99 -10.24 -13.20 -13.07
N PRO A 100 -10.44 -13.55 -14.35
CA PRO A 100 -10.68 -12.56 -15.38
C PRO A 100 -12.08 -11.97 -15.17
N ASP A 101 -12.13 -10.79 -14.56
CA ASP A 101 -13.39 -10.06 -14.44
C ASP A 101 -13.80 -9.49 -15.80
N SER A 102 -15.08 -9.66 -16.15
CA SER A 102 -15.66 -9.06 -17.34
C SER A 102 -15.91 -7.58 -17.09
N LEU A 103 -15.11 -6.73 -17.73
CA LEU A 103 -15.27 -5.28 -17.69
C LEU A 103 -16.66 -4.85 -18.17
N THR A 104 -17.37 -4.07 -17.37
CA THR A 104 -18.73 -3.62 -17.65
C THR A 104 -18.78 -2.11 -17.81
N ARG A 105 -19.25 -1.63 -18.97
CA ARG A 105 -19.55 -0.21 -19.16
C ARG A 105 -20.85 0.15 -18.46
N LEU A 106 -20.83 1.21 -17.66
CA LEU A 106 -22.03 1.74 -17.04
C LEU A 106 -23.01 2.32 -18.10
N PRO A 107 -24.32 2.04 -18.00
CA PRO A 107 -25.32 2.58 -18.90
C PRO A 107 -25.45 4.11 -18.84
N ASP A 108 -25.79 4.75 -19.96
CA ASP A 108 -25.92 6.21 -20.06
C ASP A 108 -26.94 6.78 -19.06
N ARG A 109 -27.98 6.01 -18.71
CA ARG A 109 -28.99 6.39 -17.72
C ARG A 109 -28.46 6.56 -16.28
N VAL A 110 -27.31 5.98 -15.94
CA VAL A 110 -26.71 6.10 -14.60
C VAL A 110 -25.46 6.99 -14.56
N ILE A 111 -24.92 7.37 -15.72
CA ILE A 111 -23.76 8.27 -15.81
C ILE A 111 -24.23 9.67 -16.19
N GLN A 112 -23.73 10.68 -15.48
CA GLN A 112 -24.07 12.08 -15.78
C GLN A 112 -23.15 12.71 -16.82
N ARG A 113 -21.98 12.09 -17.08
CA ARG A 113 -20.95 12.59 -17.99
C ARG A 113 -20.27 11.43 -18.71
N SER A 114 -20.04 11.59 -20.01
CA SER A 114 -19.19 10.69 -20.78
C SER A 114 -17.74 10.73 -20.27
N TRP A 115 -16.95 9.71 -20.55
CA TRP A 115 -15.55 9.68 -20.12
C TRP A 115 -14.74 10.80 -20.81
N GLN A 116 -15.08 11.16 -22.04
CA GLN A 116 -14.47 12.27 -22.78
C GLN A 116 -14.65 13.59 -22.04
N LEU A 117 -15.87 13.88 -21.56
CA LEU A 117 -16.16 15.09 -20.79
C LEU A 117 -15.39 15.11 -19.45
N LYS A 118 -15.22 13.95 -18.81
CA LYS A 118 -14.42 13.86 -17.57
C LYS A 118 -12.94 14.15 -17.84
N VAL A 119 -12.37 13.55 -18.89
CA VAL A 119 -10.97 13.75 -19.29
C VAL A 119 -10.72 15.20 -19.72
N GLU A 120 -11.64 15.78 -20.50
CA GLU A 120 -11.54 17.19 -20.91
C GLU A 120 -11.57 18.14 -19.72
N HIS A 121 -12.48 17.90 -18.76
CA HIS A 121 -12.54 18.66 -17.52
C HIS A 121 -11.24 18.57 -16.71
N ILE A 122 -10.71 17.35 -16.51
CA ILE A 122 -9.43 17.13 -15.82
C ILE A 122 -8.30 17.88 -16.54
N ARG A 123 -8.22 17.80 -17.87
CA ARG A 123 -7.21 18.52 -18.65
C ARG A 123 -7.35 20.04 -18.53
N SER A 124 -8.56 20.57 -18.37
CA SER A 124 -8.74 22.00 -18.08
C SER A 124 -8.16 22.36 -16.72
N LEU A 125 -8.47 21.59 -15.67
CA LEU A 125 -7.90 21.80 -14.35
C LEU A 125 -6.37 21.73 -14.37
N MET A 126 -5.79 20.80 -15.14
CA MET A 126 -4.34 20.71 -15.34
C MET A 126 -3.76 21.96 -16.02
N ARG A 127 -4.44 22.52 -17.02
CA ARG A 127 -4.01 23.78 -17.68
C ARG A 127 -4.13 24.98 -16.76
N ASP A 128 -5.15 25.03 -15.91
CA ASP A 128 -5.41 26.17 -15.03
C ASP A 128 -4.55 26.11 -13.74
N ASN A 129 -4.06 24.92 -13.38
CA ASN A 129 -3.17 24.74 -12.24
C ASN A 129 -1.86 25.55 -12.38
N PRO A 130 -1.39 26.24 -11.32
CA PRO A 130 -0.14 27.02 -11.35
C PRO A 130 1.10 26.21 -11.73
N TYR A 131 1.14 24.93 -11.37
CA TYR A 131 2.28 24.04 -11.63
C TYR A 131 2.27 23.43 -13.04
N LYS A 132 1.20 23.65 -13.83
CA LYS A 132 1.06 23.20 -15.24
C LYS A 132 1.46 21.72 -15.46
N PRO A 133 0.88 20.75 -14.71
CA PRO A 133 1.21 19.35 -14.88
C PRO A 133 0.91 18.87 -16.30
N THR A 134 1.80 18.04 -16.85
CA THR A 134 1.69 17.48 -18.21
C THR A 134 1.08 16.07 -18.22
N ALA A 135 1.00 15.43 -17.05
CA ALA A 135 0.46 14.08 -16.88
C ALA A 135 -0.31 13.96 -15.55
N LEU A 136 -1.18 12.95 -15.50
CA LEU A 136 -1.90 12.52 -14.29
C LEU A 136 -1.66 11.02 -14.12
N LEU A 137 -1.16 10.63 -12.94
CA LEU A 137 -1.06 9.23 -12.55
C LEU A 137 -2.34 8.82 -11.82
N LEU A 138 -3.01 7.79 -12.33
CA LEU A 138 -4.17 7.18 -11.69
C LEU A 138 -3.74 5.82 -11.14
N SER A 139 -3.70 5.68 -9.82
CA SER A 139 -3.36 4.43 -9.13
C SER A 139 -4.56 3.80 -8.42
N ALA A 140 -5.56 4.61 -8.06
CA ALA A 140 -6.77 4.12 -7.43
C ALA A 140 -7.69 3.46 -8.48
N LEU A 141 -8.17 2.25 -8.15
CA LEU A 141 -9.00 1.45 -9.06
C LEU A 141 -10.35 2.11 -9.32
N ASP A 142 -10.95 2.71 -8.30
CA ASP A 142 -12.22 3.42 -8.37
C ASP A 142 -12.13 4.72 -9.18
N GLU A 143 -11.04 5.47 -9.07
CA GLU A 143 -10.79 6.65 -9.92
C GLU A 143 -10.67 6.26 -11.40
N THR A 144 -9.92 5.19 -11.69
CA THR A 144 -9.78 4.64 -13.04
C THR A 144 -11.14 4.19 -13.59
N ALA A 145 -11.87 3.39 -12.82
CA ALA A 145 -13.20 2.92 -13.16
C ALA A 145 -14.18 4.10 -13.37
N TRP A 146 -14.12 5.13 -12.52
CA TRP A 146 -14.97 6.31 -12.64
C TRP A 146 -14.65 7.14 -13.88
N ILE A 147 -13.38 7.44 -14.17
CA ILE A 147 -13.01 8.24 -15.36
C ILE A 147 -13.54 7.59 -16.63
N PHE A 148 -13.40 6.27 -16.76
CA PHE A 148 -13.78 5.54 -17.97
C PHE A 148 -15.23 5.06 -18.00
N ASN A 149 -16.03 5.32 -16.96
CA ASN A 149 -17.40 4.80 -16.80
C ASN A 149 -17.46 3.27 -16.86
N LEU A 150 -16.49 2.62 -16.22
CA LEU A 150 -16.34 1.16 -16.17
C LEU A 150 -16.56 0.63 -14.75
N ARG A 151 -16.86 -0.65 -14.66
CA ARG A 151 -16.88 -1.46 -13.45
C ARG A 151 -16.28 -2.83 -13.73
#